data_AF-A0A8J6NJZ8-F1
#
_entry.id   AF-A0A8J6NJZ8-F1
#
_cell.length_a   1.000
_cell.length_b   1.000
_cell.length_c   1.000
_cell.angle_alpha   90.00
_cell.angle_beta   90.00
_cell.angle_gamma   90.00
#
_symmetry.space_group_name_H-M   'P 1'
#
loop_
_entity.id
_entity.type
_entity.pdbx_description
1 polymer ?
#
loop_
_entity_poly.entity_id
_entity_poly.type
_entity_poly.pdbx_seq_one_letter_code
_entity_poly.pdbx_strand_id
1 'polypeptide(L)'
;MKDKESKALSDIEWEQRTLCPDESCIGVIGPDGRCNKCGLPLEPARPGEFTDDPVAADSEAEKEFVEDDEGEAIPDTEWEQRTLCSDESCIGVIGPDGRCQECGLPG
;
A
#
# COMPACT_ATOMS: atom_id res chain seq x y z
N MET A 1 -14.21 23.53 -15.24
CA MET A 1 -15.11 23.48 -14.05
C MET A 1 -15.72 22.11 -13.85
N LYS A 2 -16.01 21.33 -14.91
CA LYS A 2 -16.50 19.95 -14.79
C LYS A 2 -15.49 18.96 -14.16
N ASP A 3 -14.20 19.24 -14.28
CA ASP A 3 -13.13 18.32 -13.86
C ASP A 3 -12.88 18.31 -12.34
N LYS A 4 -13.23 19.41 -11.66
CA LYS A 4 -13.09 19.55 -10.20
C LYS A 4 -14.21 18.84 -9.44
N GLU A 5 -15.43 18.86 -10.00
CA GLU A 5 -16.58 18.15 -9.45
C GLU A 5 -16.43 16.62 -9.56
N SER A 6 -15.92 16.12 -10.68
CA SER A 6 -15.70 14.67 -10.85
C SER A 6 -14.63 14.12 -9.91
N LYS A 7 -13.56 14.88 -9.64
CA LYS A 7 -12.48 14.45 -8.74
C LYS A 7 -12.95 14.37 -7.27
N ALA A 8 -13.79 15.31 -6.84
CA ALA A 8 -14.37 15.30 -5.50
C ALA A 8 -15.34 14.13 -5.29
N LEU A 9 -16.17 13.81 -6.29
CA LEU A 9 -17.06 12.64 -6.21
C LEU A 9 -16.29 11.33 -6.11
N SER A 10 -15.22 11.17 -6.90
CA SER A 10 -14.38 9.97 -6.81
C SER A 10 -13.69 9.83 -5.45
N ASP A 11 -13.18 10.94 -4.88
CA ASP A 11 -12.46 10.91 -3.60
C ASP A 11 -13.38 10.46 -2.45
N ILE A 12 -14.60 10.98 -2.43
CA ILE A 12 -15.64 10.63 -1.46
C ILE A 12 -16.03 9.14 -1.58
N GLU A 13 -16.06 8.58 -2.79
CA GLU A 13 -16.34 7.16 -3.00
C GLU A 13 -15.22 6.24 -2.46
N TRP A 14 -13.96 6.69 -2.46
CA TRP A 14 -12.86 5.92 -1.87
C TRP A 14 -12.86 6.00 -0.35
N GLU A 15 -13.17 7.16 0.23
CA GLU A 15 -13.24 7.34 1.70
C GLU A 15 -14.38 6.54 2.35
N GLN A 16 -15.45 6.24 1.61
CA GLN A 16 -16.58 5.45 2.12
C GLN A 16 -16.36 3.94 2.10
N ARG A 17 -15.22 3.46 1.56
CA ARG A 17 -14.93 2.03 1.47
C ARG A 17 -14.35 1.52 2.78
N THR A 18 -15.07 0.63 3.43
CA THR A 18 -14.57 -0.09 4.61
C THR A 18 -13.81 -1.34 4.17
N LEU A 19 -12.56 -1.50 4.62
CA LEU A 19 -11.78 -2.72 4.38
C LEU A 19 -12.30 -3.89 5.23
N CYS A 20 -12.06 -5.11 4.74
CA CYS A 20 -12.35 -6.33 5.50
C CYS A 20 -11.59 -6.33 6.84
N PRO A 21 -12.21 -6.75 7.96
CA PRO A 21 -11.52 -6.84 9.25
C PRO A 21 -10.44 -7.94 9.31
N ASP A 22 -10.41 -8.85 8.33
CA ASP A 22 -9.37 -9.85 8.20
C ASP A 22 -8.17 -9.28 7.43
N GLU A 23 -7.02 -9.12 8.11
CA GLU A 23 -5.80 -8.51 7.55
C GLU A 23 -5.21 -9.31 6.37
N SER A 24 -5.55 -10.60 6.25
CA SER A 24 -5.16 -11.43 5.12
C SER A 24 -6.07 -11.24 3.88
N CYS A 25 -7.21 -10.57 4.04
CA CYS A 25 -8.20 -10.39 3.00
C CYS A 25 -8.15 -8.98 2.39
N ILE A 26 -7.84 -8.90 1.10
CA ILE A 26 -7.83 -7.65 0.31
C ILE A 26 -9.23 -7.07 -0.01
N GLY A 27 -10.29 -7.56 0.63
CA GLY A 27 -11.68 -7.24 0.28
C GLY A 27 -12.21 -5.97 0.94
N VAL A 28 -13.38 -5.52 0.48
CA VAL A 28 -14.14 -4.41 1.10
C VAL A 28 -15.51 -4.89 1.56
N ILE A 29 -16.06 -4.24 2.58
CA ILE A 29 -17.39 -4.50 3.10
C ILE A 29 -18.43 -3.93 2.14
N GLY A 30 -19.33 -4.80 1.68
CA GLY A 30 -20.46 -4.43 0.84
C GLY A 30 -21.62 -3.83 1.65
N PRO A 31 -22.66 -3.33 0.97
CA PRO A 31 -23.86 -2.77 1.60
C PRO A 31 -24.66 -3.80 2.41
N ASP A 32 -24.40 -5.10 2.19
CA ASP A 32 -24.93 -6.23 2.96
C ASP A 32 -24.19 -6.45 4.29
N GLY A 33 -23.18 -5.63 4.59
CA GLY A 33 -22.38 -5.70 5.81
C GLY A 33 -21.37 -6.85 5.81
N ARG A 34 -21.06 -7.43 4.65
CA ARG A 34 -20.11 -8.54 4.49
C ARG A 34 -19.01 -8.22 3.50
N CYS A 35 -17.84 -8.81 3.70
CA CYS A 35 -16.73 -8.69 2.77
C CYS A 35 -17.07 -9.33 1.42
N ASN A 36 -16.84 -8.60 0.33
CA ASN A 36 -17.10 -9.06 -1.04
C ASN A 36 -16.23 -10.23 -1.51
N LYS A 37 -15.14 -10.54 -0.80
CA LYS A 37 -14.18 -11.60 -1.17
C LYS A 37 -14.33 -12.86 -0.32
N CYS A 38 -14.41 -12.71 1.00
CA CYS A 38 -14.46 -13.84 1.93
C CYS A 38 -15.83 -14.03 2.61
N GLY A 39 -16.75 -13.06 2.50
CA GLY A 39 -18.11 -13.15 3.07
C GLY A 39 -18.19 -12.92 4.59
N LEU A 40 -17.06 -12.63 5.24
CA LEU A 40 -17.01 -12.31 6.67
C LEU A 40 -17.84 -11.05 6.96
N PRO A 41 -18.69 -11.07 8.00
CA PRO A 41 -19.40 -9.88 8.43
C PRO A 41 -18.42 -8.88 9.03
N LEU A 42 -18.72 -7.59 8.90
CA LEU A 42 -18.08 -6.56 9.71
C LEU A 42 -18.55 -6.74 11.17
N GLU A 43 -17.66 -7.17 12.06
CA GLU A 43 -18.01 -7.25 13.48
C GLU A 43 -18.28 -5.82 14.01
N PRO A 44 -19.40 -5.59 14.71
CA PRO A 44 -19.62 -4.30 15.35
C PRO A 44 -18.51 -4.09 16.39
N ALA A 45 -17.77 -2.99 16.27
CA ALA A 45 -16.81 -2.58 17.28
C ALA A 45 -17.51 -2.63 18.64
N ARG A 46 -17.06 -3.51 19.54
CA ARG A 46 -17.59 -3.54 20.90
C ARG A 46 -17.39 -2.15 21.51
N PRO A 47 -18.43 -1.50 22.04
CA PRO A 47 -18.26 -0.23 22.73
C PRO A 47 -17.53 -0.52 24.04
N GLY A 48 -16.21 -0.32 24.10
CA GLY A 48 -15.52 -0.53 25.37
C GLY A 48 -14.00 -0.54 25.44
N GLU A 49 -13.23 -0.29 24.37
CA GLU A 49 -11.77 -0.26 24.54
C GLU A 49 -11.11 0.73 23.57
N PHE A 50 -11.37 2.01 23.81
CA PHE A 50 -10.48 3.10 23.41
C PHE A 50 -10.08 3.83 24.69
N THR A 51 -9.05 3.33 25.37
CA THR A 51 -8.25 4.18 26.26
C THR A 51 -7.21 4.87 25.40
N ASP A 52 -7.60 6.00 24.78
CA ASP A 52 -6.64 6.94 24.21
C ASP A 52 -6.20 7.86 25.35
N ASP A 53 -5.07 7.49 25.95
CA ASP A 53 -4.31 8.32 26.88
C ASP A 53 -3.61 9.41 26.05
N PRO A 54 -3.71 10.70 26.39
CA PRO A 54 -3.09 11.77 25.61
C PRO A 54 -1.58 11.77 25.84
N VAL A 55 -0.83 11.07 24.98
CA VAL A 55 0.62 11.27 24.86
C VAL A 55 0.91 12.61 24.20
N ALA A 56 1.16 13.58 25.07
CA ALA A 56 1.76 14.86 24.74
C ALA A 56 3.20 14.73 24.21
N ALA A 57 3.62 15.80 23.54
CA ALA A 57 4.99 16.24 23.30
C ALA A 57 5.69 15.79 22.00
N ASP A 58 5.61 16.68 21.01
CA ASP A 58 6.76 17.45 20.53
C ASP A 58 7.98 16.67 20.01
N SER A 59 8.09 16.59 18.68
CA SER A 59 9.37 16.68 18.00
C SER A 59 9.14 17.17 16.58
N GLU A 60 9.26 18.49 16.45
CA GLU A 60 9.47 19.20 15.21
C GLU A 60 10.84 18.79 14.65
N ALA A 61 10.90 17.63 14.00
CA ALA A 61 12.04 17.27 13.18
C ALA A 61 11.84 17.94 11.83
N GLU A 62 12.31 19.19 11.71
CA GLU A 62 12.57 19.84 10.43
C GLU A 62 13.59 18.98 9.66
N LYS A 63 13.08 18.00 8.92
CA LYS A 63 13.86 17.25 7.96
C LYS A 63 14.02 18.16 6.76
N GLU A 64 15.20 18.77 6.64
CA GLU A 64 15.63 19.47 5.44
C GLU A 64 15.34 18.56 4.23
N PHE A 65 14.34 18.96 3.45
CA PHE A 65 14.10 18.40 2.13
C PHE A 65 15.26 18.89 1.27
N VAL A 66 16.24 18.02 1.04
CA VAL A 66 17.08 18.14 -0.13
C VAL A 66 16.13 18.03 -1.33
N GLU A 67 15.85 19.18 -1.94
CA GLU A 67 15.40 19.27 -3.33
C GLU A 67 16.51 18.64 -4.19
N ASP A 68 16.40 17.33 -4.40
CA ASP A 68 17.03 16.69 -5.55
C ASP A 68 16.12 16.96 -6.75
N ASP A 69 16.29 18.17 -7.28
CA ASP A 69 15.86 18.60 -8.59
C ASP A 69 16.64 17.79 -9.64
N GLU A 70 16.18 16.58 -9.93
CA GLU A 70 16.11 16.06 -11.29
C GLU A 70 15.23 14.81 -11.27
N GLY A 71 13.98 14.97 -11.68
CA GLY A 71 13.21 13.85 -12.22
C GLY A 71 13.83 13.40 -13.54
N GLU A 72 15.03 12.81 -13.48
CA GLU A 72 15.56 12.01 -14.57
C GLU A 72 14.56 10.87 -14.72
N ALA A 73 13.73 10.96 -15.77
CA ALA A 73 12.79 9.92 -16.12
C ALA A 73 13.61 8.66 -16.37
N ILE A 74 13.68 7.78 -15.37
CA ILE A 74 14.32 6.48 -15.49
C ILE A 74 13.67 5.85 -16.74
N PRO A 75 14.43 5.65 -17.84
CA PRO A 75 13.85 5.14 -19.06
C PRO A 75 13.20 3.79 -18.75
N ASP A 76 12.00 3.53 -19.28
CA ASP A 76 11.25 2.29 -19.08
C ASP A 76 12.13 1.03 -19.28
N THR A 77 13.18 1.16 -20.09
CA THR A 77 14.25 0.18 -20.30
C THR A 77 14.87 -0.36 -19.01
N GLU A 78 15.05 0.42 -17.94
CA GLU A 78 15.62 -0.10 -16.68
C GLU A 78 14.66 -1.06 -15.97
N TRP A 79 13.35 -0.85 -16.08
CA TRP A 79 12.34 -1.77 -15.54
C TRP A 79 12.24 -3.04 -16.39
N GLU A 80 12.38 -2.93 -17.71
CA GLU A 80 12.37 -4.08 -18.64
C GLU A 80 13.60 -4.99 -18.51
N GLN A 81 14.73 -4.47 -18.04
CA GLN A 81 15.98 -5.22 -17.87
C GLN A 81 16.01 -6.05 -16.58
N ARG A 82 15.06 -5.85 -15.66
CA ARG A 82 15.01 -6.58 -14.39
C ARG A 82 14.50 -8.00 -14.61
N THR A 83 15.31 -8.98 -14.26
CA THR A 83 14.91 -10.40 -14.30
C THR A 83 14.45 -10.83 -12.91
N LEU A 84 13.24 -11.38 -12.78
CA LEU A 84 12.74 -11.94 -11.52
C LEU A 84 13.48 -13.25 -11.20
N CYS A 85 13.55 -13.59 -9.91
CA CYS A 85 14.10 -14.86 -9.48
C CYS A 85 13.35 -16.04 -10.10
N SER A 86 14.09 -17.09 -10.49
CA SER A 86 13.51 -18.35 -10.98
C SER A 86 12.68 -19.11 -9.92
N ASP A 87 12.85 -18.77 -8.64
CA ASP A 87 12.03 -19.32 -7.55
C ASP A 87 10.73 -18.53 -7.39
N GLU A 88 9.59 -19.19 -7.64
CA GLU A 88 8.25 -18.58 -7.60
C GLU A 88 7.81 -18.12 -6.19
N SER A 89 8.50 -18.57 -5.14
CA SER A 89 8.27 -18.11 -3.76
C SER A 89 9.14 -16.90 -3.39
N CYS A 90 10.12 -16.55 -4.23
CA CYS A 90 11.05 -15.46 -4.00
C CYS A 90 10.63 -14.20 -4.75
N ILE A 91 10.53 -13.08 -4.03
CA ILE A 91 10.17 -11.76 -4.60
C ILE A 91 11.36 -11.00 -5.21
N GLY A 92 12.54 -11.62 -5.24
CA GLY A 92 13.79 -10.96 -5.61
C GLY A 92 14.02 -10.83 -7.12
N VAL A 93 15.00 -10.01 -7.47
CA VAL A 93 15.51 -9.86 -8.85
C VAL A 93 16.95 -10.35 -8.96
N ILE A 94 17.35 -10.72 -10.17
CA ILE A 94 18.71 -11.18 -10.48
C ILE A 94 19.64 -9.98 -10.61
N GLY A 95 20.68 -9.97 -9.78
CA GLY A 95 21.74 -8.98 -9.81
C GLY A 95 22.73 -9.20 -10.96
N PRO A 96 23.66 -8.26 -11.17
CA PRO A 96 24.68 -8.34 -12.22
C PRO A 96 25.67 -9.51 -12.01
N ASP A 97 25.73 -10.08 -10.81
CA ASP A 97 26.49 -11.28 -10.46
C ASP A 97 25.79 -12.58 -10.86
N GLY A 98 24.60 -12.50 -11.47
CA GLY A 98 23.81 -13.64 -11.91
C GLY A 98 23.13 -14.38 -10.75
N ARG A 99 22.97 -13.73 -9.59
CA ARG A 99 22.29 -14.30 -8.42
C ARG A 99 21.16 -13.42 -7.95
N CYS A 100 20.16 -14.04 -7.34
CA CYS A 100 19.05 -13.32 -6.73
C CYS A 100 19.54 -12.49 -5.52
N GLN A 101 19.15 -11.22 -5.46
CA GLN A 101 19.53 -10.30 -4.38
C GLN A 101 18.93 -10.66 -3.02
N GLU A 102 17.82 -11.42 -2.99
CA GLU A 102 17.13 -11.81 -1.75
C GLU A 102 17.60 -13.19 -1.24
N CYS A 103 17.64 -14.20 -2.13
CA CYS A 103 17.91 -15.58 -1.73
C CYS A 103 19.30 -16.11 -2.12
N GLY A 104 20.06 -15.38 -2.95
CA GLY A 104 21.43 -15.76 -3.38
C GLY A 104 21.51 -16.94 -4.37
N LEU A 105 20.37 -17.52 -4.75
CA LEU A 105 20.29 -18.57 -5.77
C LEU A 105 20.72 -18.01 -7.13
N PRO A 106 21.35 -18.85 -7.97
CA PRO A 106 21.62 -18.45 -9.36
C PRO A 106 20.30 -18.14 -10.08
N GLY A 107 20.34 -17.08 -10.90
CA GLY A 107 19.19 -16.59 -11.66
C GLY A 107 18.76 -17.48 -12.79
#